data_AF-J9YZF2-F1
#
_entry.id   AF-J9YZF2-F1
#
_cell.length_a   1.000
_cell.length_b   1.000
_cell.length_c   1.000
_cell.angle_alpha   90.00
_cell.angle_beta   90.00
_cell.angle_gamma   90.00
#
_symmetry.space_group_name_H-M   'P 1'
#
loop_
_entity.id
_entity.type
_entity.pdbx_description
1 polymer ?
#
loop_
_entity_poly.entity_id
_entity_poly.type
_entity_poly.pdbx_seq_one_letter_code
_entity_poly.pdbx_strand_id
1 'polypeptide(L)'
;MSSLVIFSVPLYRLFCDLTGFQGFNQETNNLIEQIDPKMGELELNVVFSSQVNDGLDWNFEAPDKMIITEGVKYDVTFKAQNNSSMPNTGTSIFNVLPPKIGPYLLKIECFCFQDQEIQPGEVVEFPVTFYIDPLILEDPEAKKVKNVTLSYTFFEKKE
;
A
#
# COMPACT_ATOMS: atom_id res chain seq x y z
N MET A 1 -15.97 44.53 -5.58
CA MET A 1 -14.71 43.79 -5.36
C MET A 1 -14.96 42.28 -5.50
N SER A 2 -15.40 41.82 -6.68
CA SER A 2 -15.75 40.39 -6.88
C SER A 2 -15.22 39.80 -8.19
N SER A 3 -14.46 40.58 -8.97
CA SER A 3 -13.95 40.14 -10.29
C SER A 3 -12.63 39.35 -10.17
N LEU A 4 -11.74 39.70 -9.24
CA LEU A 4 -10.41 39.05 -9.15
C LEU A 4 -10.47 37.58 -8.72
N VAL A 5 -11.49 37.14 -8.00
CA VAL A 5 -11.58 35.76 -7.48
C VAL A 5 -12.03 34.78 -8.56
N ILE A 6 -12.77 35.24 -9.58
CA ILE A 6 -13.29 34.37 -10.64
C ILE A 6 -12.19 34.02 -11.66
N PHE A 7 -11.24 34.94 -11.89
CA PHE A 7 -10.13 34.74 -12.82
C PHE A 7 -8.94 33.99 -12.23
N SER A 8 -8.90 33.73 -10.92
CA SER A 8 -7.80 32.99 -10.29
C SER A 8 -7.76 31.53 -10.73
N VAL A 9 -8.93 30.89 -10.88
CA VAL A 9 -9.04 29.48 -11.28
C VAL A 9 -8.49 29.23 -12.70
N PRO A 10 -8.89 29.97 -13.75
CA PRO A 10 -8.34 29.76 -15.09
C PRO A 10 -6.85 30.13 -15.18
N LEU A 11 -6.39 31.15 -14.45
CA LEU A 11 -4.98 31.53 -14.45
C LEU A 11 -4.11 30.49 -13.73
N TYR A 12 -4.61 29.92 -12.63
CA TYR A 12 -3.94 28.82 -11.91
C TYR A 12 -3.88 27.55 -12.76
N ARG A 13 -4.95 27.21 -13.50
CA ARG A 13 -4.94 26.10 -14.47
C ARG A 13 -3.88 26.31 -15.55
N LEU A 14 -3.83 27.49 -16.17
CA LEU A 14 -2.81 27.81 -17.18
C LEU A 14 -1.39 27.73 -16.62
N PHE A 15 -1.19 28.16 -15.37
CA PHE A 15 0.10 28.02 -14.68
C PHE A 15 0.46 26.54 -14.44
N CYS A 16 -0.48 25.72 -13.97
CA CYS A 16 -0.30 24.28 -13.80
C CYS A 16 -0.01 23.57 -15.14
N ASP A 17 -0.73 23.93 -16.21
CA ASP A 17 -0.53 23.42 -17.57
C ASP A 17 0.82 23.84 -18.19
N LEU A 18 1.34 25.02 -17.86
CA LEU A 18 2.61 25.48 -18.41
C LEU A 18 3.82 24.96 -17.63
N THR A 19 3.68 24.77 -16.32
CA THR A 19 4.80 24.43 -15.43
C THR A 19 4.85 22.97 -15.01
N GLY A 20 3.75 22.22 -15.21
CA GLY A 20 3.62 20.86 -14.66
C GLY A 20 3.53 20.83 -13.14
N PHE A 21 3.25 21.96 -12.49
CA PHE A 21 3.10 22.07 -11.04
C PHE A 21 2.00 21.12 -10.53
N GLN A 22 2.35 20.23 -9.60
CA GLN A 22 1.51 19.10 -9.11
C GLN A 22 1.18 18.01 -10.14
N GLY A 23 1.95 17.86 -11.22
CA GLY A 23 1.78 16.74 -12.16
C GLY A 23 0.62 16.90 -13.15
N PHE A 24 0.07 18.11 -13.29
CA PHE A 24 -1.14 18.39 -14.09
C PHE A 24 -0.98 18.21 -15.62
N ASN A 25 0.20 17.84 -16.12
CA ASN A 25 0.45 17.51 -17.53
C ASN A 25 0.79 16.05 -17.81
N GLN A 26 0.78 15.19 -16.79
CA GLN A 26 0.95 13.78 -17.07
C GLN A 26 -0.43 13.20 -17.32
N GLU A 27 -0.76 13.05 -18.61
CA GLU A 27 -1.65 11.96 -19.02
C GLU A 27 -1.08 10.69 -18.39
N THR A 28 -1.59 10.35 -17.21
CA THR A 28 -1.22 9.14 -16.47
C THR A 28 -2.03 7.99 -17.07
N ASN A 29 -1.94 7.85 -18.39
CA ASN A 29 -2.51 6.76 -19.15
C ASN A 29 -1.33 6.01 -19.76
N ASN A 30 -1.03 4.84 -19.17
CA ASN A 30 -0.23 3.77 -19.79
C ASN A 30 1.30 3.86 -19.76
N LEU A 31 1.90 4.30 -18.64
CA LEU A 31 3.35 4.07 -18.39
C LEU A 31 3.63 3.14 -17.20
N ILE A 32 2.66 2.30 -16.83
CA ILE A 32 2.92 1.18 -15.90
C ILE A 32 2.96 -0.14 -16.68
N GLU A 33 3.51 -0.11 -17.90
CA GLU A 33 3.91 -1.32 -18.61
C GLU A 33 5.30 -1.71 -18.10
N GLN A 34 5.30 -2.74 -17.25
CA GLN A 34 6.43 -3.65 -16.98
C GLN A 34 7.81 -2.98 -17.00
N ILE A 35 8.07 -2.11 -16.03
CA ILE A 35 9.45 -1.73 -15.70
C ILE A 35 10.14 -3.01 -15.20
N ASP A 36 11.21 -3.41 -15.89
CA ASP A 36 12.06 -4.54 -15.51
C ASP A 36 12.54 -4.30 -14.06
N PRO A 37 12.35 -5.24 -13.11
CA PRO A 37 12.78 -5.09 -11.72
C PRO A 37 14.29 -4.82 -11.54
N LYS A 38 15.08 -4.89 -12.62
CA LYS A 38 16.49 -4.50 -12.65
C LYS A 38 16.78 -3.02 -12.98
N MET A 39 15.77 -2.19 -13.23
CA MET A 39 16.00 -0.80 -13.67
C MET A 39 15.92 0.27 -12.59
N GLY A 40 15.38 -0.01 -11.41
CA GLY A 40 15.34 1.00 -10.36
C GLY A 40 16.68 1.16 -9.63
N GLU A 41 16.90 2.35 -9.08
CA GLU A 41 18.10 2.74 -8.35
C GLU A 41 18.07 2.23 -6.90
N LEU A 42 16.89 1.92 -6.34
CA LEU A 42 16.77 1.38 -4.99
C LEU A 42 16.69 -0.13 -4.96
N GLU A 43 17.29 -0.67 -3.91
CA GLU A 43 17.10 -2.04 -3.47
C GLU A 43 16.52 -1.98 -2.05
N LEU A 44 15.24 -2.37 -1.92
CA LEU A 44 14.50 -2.39 -0.67
C LEU A 44 14.19 -3.83 -0.28
N ASN A 45 14.65 -4.26 0.88
CA ASN A 45 14.27 -5.53 1.49
C ASN A 45 12.93 -5.36 2.20
N VAL A 46 11.87 -5.95 1.66
CA VAL A 46 10.54 -5.94 2.27
C VAL A 46 10.33 -7.21 3.08
N VAL A 47 10.02 -7.04 4.35
CA VAL A 47 9.61 -8.10 5.27
C VAL A 47 8.11 -7.95 5.53
N PHE A 48 7.37 -9.02 5.37
CA PHE A 48 5.95 -9.06 5.68
C PHE A 48 5.74 -9.62 7.07
N SER A 49 4.85 -9.01 7.84
CA SER A 49 4.47 -9.46 9.17
C SER A 49 2.97 -9.63 9.23
N SER A 50 2.54 -10.78 9.71
CA SER A 50 1.15 -11.09 10.00
C SER A 50 0.97 -11.21 11.51
N GLN A 51 -0.08 -10.60 12.04
CA GLN A 51 -0.45 -10.70 13.45
C GLN A 51 -1.96 -10.87 13.57
N VAL A 52 -2.37 -11.59 14.60
CA VAL A 52 -3.78 -11.74 14.99
C VAL A 52 -3.85 -11.33 16.45
N ASN A 53 -4.74 -10.39 16.77
CA ASN A 53 -4.94 -9.95 18.14
C ASN A 53 -5.82 -10.94 18.91
N ASP A 54 -5.76 -10.86 20.24
CA ASP A 54 -6.56 -11.65 21.15
C ASP A 54 -8.06 -11.51 20.81
N GLY A 55 -8.72 -12.65 20.60
CA GLY A 55 -10.14 -12.71 20.22
C GLY A 55 -10.42 -13.46 18.92
N LEU A 56 -9.42 -13.66 18.07
CA LEU A 56 -9.51 -14.51 16.87
C LEU A 56 -8.53 -15.68 16.98
N ASP A 57 -9.04 -16.91 16.95
CA ASP A 57 -8.21 -18.13 16.84
C ASP A 57 -7.87 -18.40 15.37
N TRP A 58 -7.19 -17.44 14.75
CA TRP A 58 -6.80 -17.52 13.34
C TRP A 58 -5.31 -17.78 13.21
N ASN A 59 -4.94 -18.66 12.29
CA ASN A 59 -3.58 -18.74 11.78
C ASN A 59 -3.46 -17.78 10.59
N PHE A 60 -2.74 -16.67 10.77
CA PHE A 60 -2.52 -15.67 9.72
C PHE A 60 -1.07 -15.69 9.25
N GLU A 61 -0.87 -16.13 8.00
CA GLU A 61 0.43 -16.37 7.40
C GLU A 61 0.81 -15.23 6.45
N ALA A 62 2.00 -14.68 6.68
CA ALA A 62 2.62 -13.69 5.81
C ALA A 62 3.41 -14.38 4.68
N PRO A 63 3.51 -13.75 3.50
CA PRO A 63 4.36 -14.22 2.42
C PRO A 63 5.85 -14.08 2.76
N ASP A 64 6.68 -14.75 1.96
CA ASP A 64 8.14 -14.65 2.08
C ASP A 64 8.63 -13.21 1.84
N LYS A 65 9.72 -12.85 2.54
CA LYS A 65 10.41 -11.58 2.30
C LYS A 65 10.90 -11.50 0.86
N MET A 66 10.92 -10.30 0.30
CA MET A 66 11.36 -10.07 -1.07
C MET A 66 12.16 -8.78 -1.21
N ILE A 67 12.95 -8.71 -2.28
CA ILE A 67 13.63 -7.49 -2.68
C ILE A 67 12.78 -6.81 -3.75
N ILE A 68 12.56 -5.51 -3.57
CA ILE A 68 11.82 -4.68 -4.52
C ILE A 68 12.66 -3.46 -4.94
N THR A 69 12.19 -2.82 -5.99
CA THR A 69 12.67 -1.53 -6.49
C THR A 69 11.50 -0.60 -6.78
N GLU A 70 11.74 0.70 -6.92
CA GLU A 70 10.74 1.71 -7.23
C GLU A 70 10.17 1.59 -8.66
N GLY A 71 8.96 2.09 -8.87
CA GLY A 71 8.28 2.08 -10.18
C GLY A 71 7.74 0.72 -10.62
N VAL A 72 8.02 -0.36 -9.89
CA VAL A 72 7.61 -1.73 -10.24
C VAL A 72 6.48 -2.21 -9.34
N LYS A 73 5.47 -2.82 -9.94
CA LYS A 73 4.35 -3.46 -9.22
C LYS A 73 4.73 -4.87 -8.77
N TYR A 74 4.43 -5.17 -7.51
CA TYR A 74 4.63 -6.47 -6.88
C TYR A 74 3.33 -6.98 -6.27
N ASP A 75 3.11 -8.28 -6.39
CA ASP A 75 1.90 -8.93 -5.88
C ASP A 75 2.31 -10.03 -4.92
N VAL A 76 1.67 -10.04 -3.75
CA VAL A 76 1.89 -11.04 -2.71
C VAL A 76 0.55 -11.52 -2.17
N THR A 77 0.55 -12.63 -1.44
CA THR A 77 -0.68 -13.21 -0.91
C THR A 77 -0.48 -13.58 0.54
N PHE A 78 -1.34 -13.03 1.40
CA PHE A 78 -1.47 -13.48 2.79
C PHE A 78 -2.55 -14.55 2.87
N LYS A 79 -2.48 -15.41 3.89
CA LYS A 79 -3.49 -16.45 4.12
C LYS A 79 -3.97 -16.42 5.54
N ALA A 80 -5.28 -16.46 5.76
CA ALA A 80 -5.84 -16.67 7.10
C ALA A 80 -6.65 -17.97 7.14
N GLN A 81 -6.50 -18.72 8.21
CA GLN A 81 -7.31 -19.89 8.51
C GLN A 81 -7.99 -19.72 9.87
N ASN A 82 -9.31 -19.92 9.93
CA ASN A 82 -10.02 -19.96 11.20
C ASN A 82 -9.88 -21.36 11.83
N ASN A 83 -9.17 -21.46 12.96
CA ASN A 83 -8.99 -22.72 13.68
C ASN A 83 -10.07 -22.99 14.73
N SER A 84 -10.96 -22.02 14.95
CA SER A 84 -12.05 -22.14 15.90
C SER A 84 -13.18 -23.03 15.36
N SER A 85 -14.09 -23.44 16.24
CA SER A 85 -15.28 -24.24 15.89
C SER A 85 -16.50 -23.38 15.50
N MET A 86 -16.36 -22.06 15.44
CA MET A 86 -17.45 -21.12 15.12
C MET A 86 -17.01 -20.08 14.08
N PRO A 87 -17.93 -19.53 13.27
CA PRO A 87 -17.60 -18.41 12.40
C PRO A 87 -17.14 -17.22 13.25
N ASN A 88 -16.07 -16.55 12.79
CA ASN A 88 -15.56 -15.35 13.42
C ASN A 88 -15.37 -14.27 12.37
N THR A 89 -15.57 -13.02 12.78
CA THR A 89 -15.41 -11.85 11.92
C THR A 89 -14.24 -11.02 12.41
N GLY A 90 -13.31 -10.75 11.50
CA GLY A 90 -12.12 -9.94 11.76
C GLY A 90 -12.06 -8.72 10.86
N THR A 91 -11.49 -7.63 11.36
CA THR A 91 -11.12 -6.45 10.56
C THR A 91 -9.62 -6.25 10.68
N SER A 92 -8.93 -6.00 9.56
CA SER A 92 -7.49 -5.76 9.56
C SER A 92 -7.14 -4.28 9.52
N ILE A 93 -6.00 -3.96 10.14
CA ILE A 93 -5.26 -2.72 9.91
C ILE A 93 -3.89 -3.06 9.37
N PHE A 94 -3.29 -2.11 8.65
CA PHE A 94 -1.94 -2.24 8.14
C PHE A 94 -1.05 -1.11 8.67
N ASN A 95 0.24 -1.40 8.78
CA ASN A 95 1.27 -0.40 9.07
C ASN A 95 2.54 -0.66 8.27
N VAL A 96 3.24 0.42 7.95
CA VAL A 96 4.53 0.38 7.26
C VAL A 96 5.62 0.98 8.14
N LEU A 97 6.76 0.29 8.22
CA LEU A 97 7.94 0.76 8.93
C LEU A 97 9.16 0.75 7.98
N PRO A 98 10.03 1.78 8.04
CA PRO A 98 9.87 3.00 8.83
C PRO A 98 8.78 3.93 8.26
N PRO A 99 8.14 4.80 9.08
CA PRO A 99 7.00 5.61 8.66
C PRO A 99 7.25 6.53 7.45
N LYS A 100 8.50 6.97 7.26
CA LYS A 100 8.92 7.80 6.12
C LYS A 100 8.78 7.12 4.75
N ILE A 101 8.58 5.82 4.70
CA ILE A 101 8.27 5.10 3.45
C ILE A 101 6.79 5.20 3.10
N GLY A 102 5.91 5.42 4.08
CA GLY A 102 4.47 5.45 3.90
C GLY A 102 3.98 6.37 2.77
N PRO A 103 4.50 7.60 2.61
CA PRO A 103 4.08 8.48 1.51
C PRO A 103 4.39 7.95 0.11
N TYR A 104 5.39 7.08 -0.03
CA TYR A 104 5.84 6.52 -1.32
C TYR A 104 5.28 5.12 -1.57
N LEU A 105 4.77 4.45 -0.55
CA LEU A 105 4.13 3.15 -0.71
C LEU A 105 2.74 3.36 -1.30
N LEU A 106 2.66 3.25 -2.61
CA LEU A 106 1.43 3.30 -3.37
C LEU A 106 1.01 1.87 -3.69
N LYS A 107 0.21 1.25 -2.84
CA LYS A 107 -0.98 0.46 -3.21
C LYS A 107 -1.67 0.06 -1.92
N ILE A 108 -3.00 0.04 -1.95
CA ILE A 108 -3.79 -0.50 -0.85
C ILE A 108 -5.08 -1.04 -1.47
N GLU A 109 -5.03 -2.26 -2.01
CA GLU A 109 -6.28 -3.01 -2.16
C GLU A 109 -6.85 -3.22 -0.74
N CYS A 110 -8.11 -2.83 -0.60
CA CYS A 110 -8.72 -2.45 0.66
C CYS A 110 -9.48 -3.65 1.26
N PHE A 111 -8.77 -4.68 1.73
CA PHE A 111 -9.34 -5.57 2.76
C PHE A 111 -9.09 -5.00 4.16
N CYS A 112 -8.07 -4.13 4.30
CA CYS A 112 -7.99 -3.22 5.42
C CYS A 112 -9.34 -2.53 5.58
N PHE A 113 -9.90 -2.55 6.79
CA PHE A 113 -11.20 -1.94 7.09
C PHE A 113 -12.45 -2.63 6.51
N GLN A 114 -12.32 -3.77 5.84
CA GLN A 114 -13.46 -4.62 5.53
C GLN A 114 -13.57 -5.76 6.53
N ASP A 115 -14.80 -6.05 6.94
CA ASP A 115 -15.08 -7.20 7.79
C ASP A 115 -14.92 -8.48 6.97
N GLN A 116 -14.12 -9.40 7.48
CA GLN A 116 -13.91 -10.70 6.89
C GLN A 116 -14.49 -11.73 7.85
N GLU A 117 -15.60 -12.34 7.47
CA GLU A 117 -16.14 -13.50 8.16
C GLU A 117 -15.49 -14.75 7.57
N ILE A 118 -14.87 -15.58 8.42
CA ILE A 118 -14.22 -16.83 8.02
C ILE A 118 -14.90 -17.99 8.75
N GLN A 119 -15.37 -18.99 8.00
CA GLN A 119 -16.02 -20.17 8.57
C GLN A 119 -15.00 -21.09 9.26
N PRO A 120 -15.44 -21.96 10.18
CA PRO A 120 -14.56 -22.94 10.85
C PRO A 120 -13.75 -23.79 9.86
N GLY A 121 -12.43 -23.79 10.00
CA GLY A 121 -11.49 -24.54 9.17
C GLY A 121 -11.28 -23.96 7.76
N GLU A 122 -12.00 -22.91 7.38
CA GLU A 122 -11.86 -22.24 6.08
C GLU A 122 -10.53 -21.50 5.99
N VAL A 123 -9.92 -21.55 4.81
CA VAL A 123 -8.71 -20.81 4.46
C VAL A 123 -9.07 -19.75 3.43
N VAL A 124 -8.79 -18.49 3.74
CA VAL A 124 -9.04 -17.35 2.87
C VAL A 124 -7.70 -16.71 2.46
N GLU A 125 -7.56 -16.41 1.18
CA GLU A 125 -6.39 -15.76 0.61
C GLU A 125 -6.65 -14.27 0.41
N PHE A 126 -5.71 -13.43 0.85
CA PHE A 126 -5.75 -11.98 0.73
C PHE A 126 -4.63 -11.54 -0.23
N PRO A 127 -4.91 -11.41 -1.53
CA PRO A 127 -3.95 -10.87 -2.48
C PRO A 127 -3.71 -9.39 -2.18
N VAL A 128 -2.44 -9.00 -2.19
CA VAL A 128 -1.98 -7.64 -1.95
C VAL A 128 -1.06 -7.25 -3.07
N THR A 129 -1.55 -6.31 -3.84
CA THR A 129 -0.83 -5.64 -4.90
C THR A 129 -0.12 -4.47 -4.14
N PHE A 130 1.22 -4.29 -4.18
CA PHE A 130 1.96 -3.04 -3.82
C PHE A 130 3.08 -2.53 -4.77
N TYR A 131 3.39 -1.21 -4.76
CA TYR A 131 4.54 -0.60 -5.47
C TYR A 131 5.08 0.63 -4.71
N ILE A 132 6.33 1.02 -5.00
CA ILE A 132 6.96 2.22 -4.44
C ILE A 132 7.04 3.30 -5.52
N ASP A 133 6.54 4.49 -5.22
CA ASP A 133 6.61 5.66 -6.09
C ASP A 133 8.08 6.09 -6.31
N PRO A 134 8.55 6.26 -7.56
CA PRO A 134 9.89 6.78 -7.87
C PRO A 134 10.24 8.11 -7.21
N LEU A 135 9.26 8.92 -6.80
CA LEU A 135 9.49 10.16 -6.04
C LEU A 135 10.27 9.94 -4.73
N ILE A 136 10.36 8.72 -4.23
CA ILE A 136 11.21 8.36 -3.08
C ILE A 136 12.69 8.75 -3.31
N LEU A 137 13.16 8.77 -4.57
CA LEU A 137 14.53 9.12 -4.93
C LEU A 137 14.87 10.59 -4.62
N GLU A 138 13.85 11.45 -4.64
CA GLU A 138 13.98 12.87 -4.34
C GLU A 138 14.08 13.15 -2.84
N ASP A 139 13.61 12.23 -1.98
CA ASP A 139 13.69 12.33 -0.53
C ASP A 139 15.03 11.79 0.01
N PRO A 140 15.92 12.65 0.55
CA PRO A 140 17.23 12.24 1.05
C PRO A 140 17.19 11.28 2.25
N GLU A 141 16.10 11.25 3.00
CA GLU A 141 15.91 10.40 4.17
C GLU A 141 15.24 9.08 3.85
N ALA A 142 14.27 9.08 2.94
CA ALA A 142 13.55 7.88 2.51
C ALA A 142 14.40 7.01 1.59
N LYS A 143 15.13 7.58 0.63
CA LYS A 143 16.01 6.82 -0.30
C LYS A 143 17.14 6.04 0.37
N LYS A 144 17.49 6.39 1.62
CA LYS A 144 18.52 5.70 2.42
C LYS A 144 17.99 4.45 3.12
N VAL A 145 16.67 4.26 3.17
CA VAL A 145 16.07 3.08 3.78
C VAL A 145 16.38 1.86 2.91
N LYS A 146 16.73 0.76 3.56
CA LYS A 146 17.02 -0.53 2.90
C LYS A 146 16.12 -1.66 3.38
N ASN A 147 15.46 -1.49 4.51
CA ASN A 147 14.57 -2.48 5.09
C ASN A 147 13.22 -1.82 5.33
N VAL A 148 12.18 -2.43 4.80
CA VAL A 148 10.79 -2.02 4.97
C VAL A 148 10.04 -3.19 5.58
N THR A 149 9.18 -2.91 6.54
CA THR A 149 8.28 -3.91 7.11
C THR A 149 6.84 -3.52 6.81
N LEU A 150 6.12 -4.41 6.15
CA LEU A 150 4.69 -4.30 5.92
C LEU A 150 3.98 -5.25 6.87
N SER A 151 3.34 -4.69 7.88
CA SER A 151 2.64 -5.46 8.89
C SER A 151 1.14 -5.34 8.72
N TYR A 152 0.46 -6.47 8.85
CA TYR A 152 -0.98 -6.56 8.93
C TYR A 152 -1.38 -7.20 10.25
N THR A 153 -2.35 -6.59 10.93
CA THR A 153 -2.89 -7.12 12.19
C THR A 153 -4.40 -7.24 12.08
N PHE A 154 -4.93 -8.44 12.31
CA PHE A 154 -6.36 -8.68 12.42
C PHE A 154 -6.86 -8.48 13.85
N PHE A 155 -8.02 -7.84 13.97
CA PHE A 155 -8.74 -7.62 15.21
C PHE A 155 -10.11 -8.27 15.13
N GLU A 156 -10.55 -8.90 16.21
CA GLU A 156 -11.92 -9.38 16.34
C GLU A 156 -12.88 -8.20 16.21
N LYS A 157 -13.85 -8.31 15.30
CA LYS A 157 -14.98 -7.39 15.27
C LYS A 157 -16.08 -7.98 16.14
N LYS A 158 -16.28 -7.37 17.31
CA LYS A 158 -17.46 -7.62 18.15
C LYS A 158 -18.59 -6.75 17.61
N GLU A 159 -19.75 -7.37 17.35
CA GLU A 159 -21.00 -6.64 17.09
C GLU A 159 -21.40 -5.75 18.26
#